data_AF-X1QA66-F1
#
_entry.id   AF-X1QA66-F1
#
_cell.length_a   1.000
_cell.length_b   1.000
_cell.length_c   1.000
_cell.angle_alpha   90.00
_cell.angle_beta   90.00
_cell.angle_gamma   90.00
#
_symmetry.space_group_name_H-M   'P 1'
#
loop_
_entity.id
_entity.type
_entity.pdbx_description
1 polymer ?
#
loop_
_entity_poly.entity_id
_entity_poly.type
_entity_poly.pdbx_seq_one_letter_code
_entity_poly.pdbx_strand_id
1 'polypeptide(L)'
;MELARDPELTSPDIVNLPTETPKEGIGVVEAPRGTLIHHYQTDDRGILTGVNLIVATQNNSAAINMSIEKAAKSLIKNGEVPDG
;
A
#
# COMPACT_ATOMS: atom_id res chain seq x y z
N MET A 1 -11.68 9.67 23.77
CA MET A 1 -12.79 8.69 23.94
C MET A 1 -13.98 8.99 23.03
N GLU A 2 -13.89 9.99 22.14
CA GLU A 2 -15.01 10.43 21.29
C GLU A 2 -15.20 9.50 20.08
N LEU A 3 -14.11 9.15 19.38
CA LEU A 3 -14.11 8.20 18.27
C LEU A 3 -14.60 6.79 18.64
N ALA A 4 -14.32 6.33 19.87
CA ALA A 4 -14.69 4.97 20.30
C ALA A 4 -16.21 4.77 20.51
N ARG A 5 -16.99 5.86 20.52
CA ARG A 5 -18.46 5.85 20.69
C ARG A 5 -19.19 6.16 19.40
N ASP A 6 -18.47 6.28 18.30
CA ASP A 6 -19.05 6.63 17.02
C ASP A 6 -19.93 5.46 16.51
N PRO A 7 -21.25 5.66 16.36
CA PRO A 7 -22.15 4.63 15.85
C PRO A 7 -21.81 4.17 14.43
N GLU A 8 -21.08 4.97 13.63
CA GLU A 8 -20.59 4.56 12.30
C GLU A 8 -19.62 3.37 12.39
N LEU A 9 -18.89 3.20 13.50
CA LEU A 9 -17.96 2.07 13.69
C LEU A 9 -18.65 0.70 13.65
N THR A 10 -19.95 0.66 13.96
CA THR A 10 -20.77 -0.56 13.96
C THR A 10 -21.82 -0.58 12.85
N SER A 11 -21.79 0.40 11.94
CA SER A 11 -22.75 0.49 10.86
C SER A 11 -22.66 -0.73 9.94
N PRO A 12 -23.79 -1.29 9.46
CA PRO A 12 -23.78 -2.30 8.42
C PRO A 12 -23.42 -1.73 7.03
N ASP A 13 -23.46 -0.41 6.86
CA ASP A 13 -23.14 0.28 5.60
C ASP A 13 -21.62 0.48 5.43
N ILE A 14 -20.91 -0.64 5.23
CA ILE A 14 -19.44 -0.68 5.08
C ILE A 14 -18.96 -0.67 3.63
N VAL A 15 -19.87 -0.69 2.66
CA VAL A 15 -19.55 -0.78 1.22
C VAL A 15 -20.28 0.31 0.44
N ASN A 16 -19.52 1.23 -0.17
CA ASN A 16 -20.05 2.11 -1.20
C ASN A 16 -20.03 1.39 -2.55
N LEU A 17 -21.17 0.80 -2.92
CA LEU A 17 -21.36 0.23 -4.25
C LEU A 17 -21.54 1.37 -5.27
N PRO A 18 -20.85 1.32 -6.43
CA PRO A 18 -21.07 2.30 -7.49
C PRO A 18 -22.50 2.20 -8.01
N THR A 19 -23.20 3.35 -8.11
CA THR A 19 -24.55 3.43 -8.68
C THR A 19 -24.56 3.64 -10.20
N GLU A 20 -23.41 3.95 -10.77
CA GLU A 20 -23.17 4.16 -12.20
C GLU A 20 -21.85 3.49 -12.61
N THR A 21 -21.61 3.35 -13.93
CA THR A 21 -20.32 2.85 -14.44
C THR A 21 -19.20 3.79 -13.96
N PRO A 22 -18.30 3.33 -13.07
CA PRO A 22 -17.21 4.15 -12.61
C PRO A 22 -16.28 4.44 -13.80
N LYS A 23 -15.70 5.64 -13.86
CA LYS A 23 -14.64 6.01 -14.82
C LYS A 23 -13.26 6.04 -14.19
N GLU A 24 -13.22 6.31 -12.88
CA GLU A 24 -12.02 6.38 -12.08
C GLU A 24 -12.37 6.08 -10.63
N GLY A 25 -11.46 5.43 -9.90
CA GLY A 25 -11.62 5.13 -8.48
C GLY A 25 -10.27 5.02 -7.78
N ILE A 26 -10.17 5.63 -6.60
CA ILE A 26 -8.98 5.58 -5.76
C ILE A 26 -9.38 5.01 -4.39
N GLY A 27 -8.81 3.87 -4.04
CA GLY A 27 -8.93 3.26 -2.72
C GLY A 27 -7.64 3.43 -1.93
N VAL A 28 -7.73 3.98 -0.73
CA VAL A 28 -6.59 4.16 0.18
C VAL A 28 -6.92 3.47 1.49
N VAL A 29 -6.06 2.54 1.92
CA VAL A 29 -6.21 1.83 3.19
C VAL A 29 -4.87 1.67 3.88
N GLU A 30 -4.87 1.59 5.21
CA GLU A 30 -3.69 1.19 5.98
C GLU A 30 -3.58 -0.34 5.99
N ALA A 31 -2.57 -0.87 5.31
CA ALA A 31 -2.23 -2.28 5.35
C ALA A 31 -1.21 -2.55 6.48
N PRO A 32 -1.00 -3.81 6.90
CA PRO A 32 -0.08 -4.14 8.01
C PRO A 32 1.36 -3.65 7.85
N ARG A 33 1.78 -3.24 6.64
CA ARG A 33 3.14 -2.80 6.32
C ARG A 33 3.22 -1.34 5.84
N GLY A 34 2.14 -0.57 6.03
CA GLY A 34 1.99 0.83 5.61
C GLY A 34 0.85 1.07 4.63
N THR A 35 0.76 2.30 4.12
CA THR A 35 -0.32 2.77 3.24
C THR A 35 -0.36 2.02 1.91
N LEU A 36 -1.54 1.47 1.57
CA LEU A 36 -1.85 0.82 0.31
C LEU A 36 -2.78 1.70 -0.52
N ILE A 37 -2.39 1.99 -1.76
CA ILE A 37 -3.18 2.80 -2.69
C ILE A 37 -3.49 1.97 -3.94
N HIS A 38 -4.77 1.85 -4.25
CA HIS A 38 -5.28 1.27 -5.48
C HIS A 38 -5.93 2.36 -6.31
N HIS A 39 -5.42 2.62 -7.50
CA HIS A 39 -6.00 3.58 -8.45
C HIS A 39 -6.36 2.87 -9.74
N TYR A 40 -7.63 2.94 -10.11
CA TYR A 40 -8.20 2.29 -11.29
C TYR A 40 -8.86 3.33 -12.19
N GLN A 41 -8.74 3.11 -13.49
CA GLN A 41 -9.43 3.88 -14.54
C GLN A 41 -10.13 2.89 -15.48
N THR A 42 -11.31 3.27 -15.96
CA THR A 42 -12.22 2.38 -16.70
C THR A 42 -12.84 3.07 -17.91
N ASP A 43 -13.16 2.30 -18.96
CA ASP A 43 -13.92 2.76 -20.13
C ASP A 43 -15.44 2.81 -19.85
N ASP A 44 -16.24 3.26 -20.82
CA ASP A 44 -17.71 3.35 -20.68
C ASP A 44 -18.41 1.98 -20.49
N ARG A 45 -17.68 0.87 -20.69
CA ARG A 45 -18.15 -0.49 -20.45
C ARG A 45 -17.63 -1.04 -19.11
N GLY A 46 -16.96 -0.23 -18.30
CA GLY A 46 -16.37 -0.63 -17.02
C GLY A 46 -15.10 -1.47 -17.16
N ILE A 47 -14.48 -1.52 -18.35
CA ILE A 47 -13.23 -2.26 -18.58
C ILE A 47 -12.05 -1.42 -18.14
N LEU A 48 -11.13 -2.00 -17.37
CA LEU A 48 -9.93 -1.32 -16.89
C LEU A 48 -9.05 -0.85 -18.06
N THR A 49 -8.78 0.45 -18.10
CA THR A 49 -7.90 1.12 -19.06
C THR A 49 -6.58 1.55 -18.44
N GLY A 50 -6.56 1.75 -17.11
CA GLY A 50 -5.39 2.15 -16.36
C GLY A 50 -5.43 1.58 -14.95
N VAL A 51 -4.27 1.13 -14.46
CA VAL A 51 -4.11 0.61 -13.11
C VAL A 51 -2.78 1.12 -12.53
N ASN A 52 -2.85 1.77 -11.38
CA ASN A 52 -1.68 2.15 -10.60
C ASN A 52 -1.84 1.62 -9.17
N LEU A 53 -0.88 0.81 -8.73
CA LEU A 53 -0.87 0.19 -7.40
C LEU A 53 0.38 0.65 -6.65
N ILE A 54 0.18 1.44 -5.60
CA ILE A 54 1.26 1.82 -4.68
C ILE A 54 1.10 0.93 -3.45
N VAL A 55 1.87 -0.15 -3.42
CA VAL A 55 1.79 -1.15 -2.35
C VAL A 55 2.61 -0.70 -1.15
N ALA A 56 2.09 -0.93 0.06
CA ALA A 56 2.66 -0.52 1.33
C ALA A 56 4.19 -0.61 1.45
N THR A 57 4.79 -1.74 1.05
CA THR A 57 6.24 -1.95 1.18
C THR A 57 7.07 -1.12 0.20
N GLN A 58 6.52 -0.66 -0.94
CA GLN A 58 7.25 0.24 -1.84
C GLN A 58 7.66 1.53 -1.15
N ASN A 59 6.81 2.05 -0.26
CA ASN A 59 7.11 3.27 0.51
C ASN A 59 8.36 3.09 1.39
N ASN A 60 8.75 1.86 1.70
CA ASN A 60 9.90 1.53 2.53
C ASN A 60 11.14 1.08 1.72
N SER A 61 11.08 1.09 0.39
CA SER A 61 12.16 0.55 -0.47
C SER A 61 13.51 1.24 -0.23
N ALA A 62 13.53 2.57 -0.07
CA ALA A 62 14.75 3.32 0.22
C ALA A 62 15.38 2.91 1.56
N ALA A 63 14.56 2.78 2.60
CA ALA A 63 15.03 2.37 3.93
C ALA A 63 15.60 0.94 3.92
N ILE A 64 14.97 0.03 3.19
CA ILE A 64 15.45 -1.34 3.01
C ILE A 64 16.82 -1.34 2.32
N ASN A 65 16.97 -0.62 1.21
CA ASN A 65 18.25 -0.56 0.48
C ASN A 65 19.38 0.04 1.32
N MET A 66 19.12 1.12 2.05
CA MET A 66 20.10 1.70 2.98
C MET A 66 20.50 0.73 4.09
N SER A 67 19.54 -0.04 4.61
CA SER A 67 19.79 -1.07 5.63
C SER A 67 20.70 -2.18 5.09
N ILE A 68 20.41 -2.67 3.88
CA ILE A 68 21.22 -3.69 3.20
C ILE A 68 22.64 -3.17 2.95
N GLU A 69 22.79 -1.95 2.45
CA GLU A 69 24.10 -1.34 2.21
C GLU A 69 24.92 -1.24 3.50
N LYS A 70 24.30 -0.77 4.58
CA LYS A 70 24.96 -0.66 5.89
C LYS A 70 25.38 -2.02 6.44
N ALA A 71 24.51 -3.04 6.32
CA ALA A 71 24.83 -4.40 6.73
C ALA A 71 26.01 -4.96 5.92
N ALA A 72 25.98 -4.80 4.59
CA ALA A 72 27.06 -5.23 3.71
C ALA A 72 28.40 -4.57 4.06
N LYS A 73 28.42 -3.24 4.28
CA LYS A 73 29.63 -2.51 4.70
C LYS A 73 30.15 -2.94 6.08
N SER A 74 29.27 -3.39 6.96
CA SER A 74 29.66 -3.81 8.31
C SER A 74 30.21 -5.24 8.35
N LEU A 75 29.63 -6.13 7.54
CA LEU A 75 29.92 -7.57 7.58
C LEU A 75 30.99 -7.99 6.58
N ILE A 76 30.99 -7.40 5.38
CA ILE A 76 31.94 -7.76 4.32
C ILE A 76 33.21 -6.95 4.50
N LYS A 77 34.32 -7.63 4.79
CA LYS A 77 35.65 -7.01 4.92
C LYS A 77 36.61 -7.71 3.97
N ASN A 78 37.35 -6.96 3.17
CA ASN A 78 38.33 -7.50 2.21
C ASN A 78 37.77 -8.58 1.24
N GLY A 79 36.46 -8.55 0.95
CA GLY A 79 35.80 -9.55 0.10
C GLY A 79 35.43 -10.86 0.82
N GLU A 80 35.73 -10.98 2.12
CA GLU A 80 35.31 -12.11 2.94
C GLU A 80 33.89 -11.88 3.45
N VAL A 81 33.02 -12.87 3.21
CA VAL A 81 31.62 -12.87 3.67
C VAL A 81 31.52 -13.86 4.82
N PRO A 82 31.27 -13.41 6.06
CA PRO A 82 31.05 -14.30 7.19
C PRO A 82 29.69 -15.02 7.07
N ASP A 83 29.61 -16.27 7.52
CA ASP A 83 28.41 -17.14 7.42
C ASP A 83 27.20 -16.68 8.28
N GLY A 84 27.33 -15.57 9.01
CA GLY A 84 26.32 -15.04 9.92
C GLY A 84 26.62 -15.34 11.38
#